data_AF-A0A1Y4SIK6-F1
#
_entry.id   AF-A0A1Y4SIK6-F1
#
_cell.length_a   1.000
_cell.length_b   1.000
_cell.length_c   1.000
_cell.angle_alpha   90.00
_cell.angle_beta   90.00
_cell.angle_gamma   90.00
#
_symmetry.space_group_name_H-M   'P 1'
#
loop_
_entity.id
_entity.type
_entity.pdbx_description
1 polymer ?
#
loop_
_entity_poly.entity_id
_entity_poly.type
_entity_poly.pdbx_seq_one_letter_code
_entity_poly.pdbx_strand_id
1 'polypeptide(L)'
;MTRKKIPSIDELRDYREKQEAYLQDCIKNHKTFVITGPKFQGENIWVAKSTLPLMEAAKEVGASFEEIWQLCRKLATLTHAPITKKEYERMIPFSKKPHTVDTVLQFLETNIPQYNQKRHCLDFDIVAYFYCYALISLSDYRQEDCQKQLWYAVDDFMERDRNMAMVLLRNMKVLEPTRPFLTPMKEKLEKAIE
;
A
#
# COMPACT_ATOMS: atom_id res chain seq x y z
N MET A 1 3.91 9.15 30.30
CA MET A 1 3.77 9.30 28.83
C MET A 1 2.40 8.77 28.45
N THR A 2 1.49 9.63 28.02
CA THR A 2 0.14 9.24 27.59
C THR A 2 0.27 8.30 26.39
N ARG A 3 -0.20 7.05 26.50
CA ARG A 3 -0.35 6.14 25.35
C ARG A 3 -1.17 6.89 24.30
N LYS A 4 -0.56 7.22 23.16
CA LYS A 4 -1.30 7.82 22.05
C LYS A 4 -2.37 6.83 21.60
N LYS A 5 -3.63 7.24 21.70
CA LYS A 5 -4.78 6.44 21.28
C LYS A 5 -4.65 6.14 19.78
N ILE A 6 -4.61 4.86 19.43
CA ILE A 6 -4.79 4.43 18.03
C ILE A 6 -6.22 4.77 17.65
N PRO A 7 -6.46 5.46 16.53
CA PRO A 7 -7.82 5.78 16.12
C PRO A 7 -8.61 4.52 15.80
N SER A 8 -9.91 4.54 16.11
CA SER A 8 -10.83 3.54 15.58
C SER A 8 -10.99 3.68 14.06
N ILE A 9 -11.50 2.64 13.41
CA ILE A 9 -11.88 2.70 11.99
C ILE A 9 -12.90 3.81 11.74
N ASP A 10 -13.87 3.99 12.64
CA ASP A 10 -14.88 5.05 12.53
C ASP A 10 -14.23 6.44 12.64
N GLU A 11 -13.29 6.64 13.58
CA GLU A 11 -12.54 7.90 13.70
C GLU A 11 -11.72 8.19 12.42
N LEU A 12 -11.12 7.18 11.79
CA LEU A 12 -10.39 7.32 10.52
C LEU A 12 -11.34 7.65 9.36
N ARG A 13 -12.50 6.98 9.30
CA ARG A 13 -13.52 7.17 8.26
C ARG A 13 -14.11 8.58 8.34
N ASP A 14 -14.58 8.98 9.52
CA ASP A 14 -15.09 10.34 9.77
C ASP A 14 -14.07 11.41 9.38
N TYR A 15 -12.80 11.18 9.72
CA TYR A 15 -11.74 12.12 9.41
C TYR A 15 -11.53 12.25 7.89
N ARG A 16 -11.53 11.13 7.15
CA ARG A 16 -11.40 11.11 5.69
C ARG A 16 -12.59 11.73 4.98
N GLU A 17 -13.81 11.43 5.43
CA GLU A 17 -15.03 12.02 4.87
C GLU A 17 -15.05 13.54 5.05
N LYS A 18 -14.62 14.06 6.21
CA LYS A 18 -14.50 15.50 6.45
C LYS A 18 -13.45 16.15 5.54
N GLN A 19 -12.33 15.48 5.29
CA GLN A 19 -11.31 16.00 4.36
C GLN A 19 -11.82 16.03 2.92
N GLU A 20 -12.47 14.96 2.47
CA GLU A 20 -13.02 14.88 1.12
C GLU A 20 -14.14 15.91 0.93
N ALA A 21 -15.07 16.03 1.88
CA ALA A 21 -16.12 17.04 1.84
C ALA A 21 -15.57 18.47 1.78
N TYR A 22 -14.51 18.76 2.53
CA TYR A 22 -13.83 20.05 2.47
C TYR A 22 -13.15 20.29 1.11
N LEU A 23 -12.49 19.28 0.55
CA LEU A 23 -11.90 19.36 -0.80
C LEU A 23 -12.96 19.61 -1.87
N GLN A 24 -14.09 18.90 -1.82
CA GLN A 24 -15.21 19.08 -2.73
C GLN A 24 -15.86 20.46 -2.59
N ASP A 25 -16.00 20.97 -1.37
CA ASP A 25 -16.47 22.34 -1.11
C ASP A 25 -15.52 23.38 -1.73
N CYS A 26 -14.20 23.20 -1.57
CA CYS A 26 -13.20 24.06 -2.19
C CYS A 26 -13.31 24.08 -3.72
N ILE A 27 -13.42 22.90 -4.34
CA ILE A 27 -13.58 22.77 -5.79
C ILE A 27 -14.87 23.44 -6.27
N LYS A 28 -16.00 23.13 -5.63
CA LYS A 28 -17.32 23.64 -6.00
C LYS A 28 -17.41 25.17 -5.88
N ASN A 29 -16.89 25.70 -4.79
CA ASN A 29 -17.00 27.12 -4.46
C ASN A 29 -15.78 27.94 -4.86
N HIS A 30 -14.87 27.38 -5.67
CA HIS A 30 -13.66 28.06 -6.16
C HIS A 30 -12.82 28.65 -5.03
N LYS A 31 -12.80 27.98 -3.86
CA LYS A 31 -12.02 28.40 -2.70
C LYS A 31 -10.61 27.85 -2.82
N THR A 32 -9.62 28.64 -2.41
CA THR A 32 -8.24 28.17 -2.28
C THR A 32 -8.18 27.05 -1.26
N PHE A 33 -7.75 25.85 -1.69
CA PHE A 33 -7.43 24.77 -0.77
C PHE A 33 -6.05 25.06 -0.16
N VAL A 34 -6.03 25.47 1.11
CA VAL A 34 -4.77 25.74 1.83
C VAL A 34 -4.25 24.43 2.41
N ILE A 35 -3.12 23.96 1.87
CA ILE A 35 -2.37 22.84 2.47
C ILE A 35 -1.65 23.39 3.70
N THR A 36 -2.30 23.31 4.86
CA THR A 36 -1.66 23.58 6.14
C THR A 36 -0.79 22.38 6.53
N GLY A 37 0.29 22.62 7.27
CA GLY A 37 1.05 21.54 7.90
C GLY A 37 0.18 20.65 8.80
N PRO A 38 0.74 19.56 9.35
CA PRO A 38 -0.03 18.61 10.15
C PRO A 38 -0.81 19.28 11.28
N LYS A 39 -2.12 19.09 11.34
CA LYS A 39 -2.99 19.67 12.40
C LYS A 39 -2.72 19.04 13.76
N PHE A 40 -2.16 17.82 13.76
CA PHE A 40 -1.71 17.13 14.96
C PHE A 40 -0.57 16.16 14.62
N GLN A 41 0.18 15.77 15.64
CA GLN A 41 1.31 14.85 15.45
C GLN A 41 0.83 13.46 15.01
N GLY A 42 1.25 13.03 13.82
CA GLY A 42 0.88 11.74 13.25
C GLY A 42 -0.30 11.80 12.28
N GLU A 43 -0.83 12.98 11.96
CA GLU A 43 -1.89 13.15 10.96
C GLU A 43 -1.52 12.54 9.60
N ASN A 44 -0.24 12.53 9.23
CA ASN A 44 0.25 11.88 8.01
C ASN A 44 -0.15 10.40 7.91
N ILE A 45 -0.29 9.70 9.04
CA ILE A 45 -0.75 8.31 9.09
C ILE A 45 -2.26 8.26 8.82
N TRP A 46 -3.02 9.18 9.38
CA TRP A 46 -4.48 9.21 9.23
C TRP A 46 -4.90 9.53 7.80
N VAL A 47 -4.17 10.44 7.14
CA VAL A 47 -4.48 10.90 5.78
C VAL A 47 -4.01 9.92 4.70
N ALA A 48 -3.08 9.03 5.00
CA ALA A 48 -2.52 8.09 4.02
C ALA A 48 -3.64 7.26 3.38
N LYS A 49 -3.60 7.14 2.05
CA LYS A 49 -4.64 6.48 1.25
C LYS A 49 -4.79 5.01 1.58
N SER A 50 -3.71 4.36 2.01
CA SER A 50 -3.73 2.96 2.44
C SER A 50 -4.20 2.74 3.88
N THR A 51 -4.18 3.74 4.78
CA THR A 51 -4.35 3.47 6.22
C THR A 51 -5.75 2.99 6.57
N LEU A 52 -6.81 3.67 6.12
CA LEU A 52 -8.17 3.21 6.41
C LEU A 52 -8.43 1.80 5.85
N PRO A 53 -8.16 1.51 4.56
CA PRO A 53 -8.36 0.17 4.03
C PRO A 53 -7.52 -0.92 4.71
N LEU A 54 -6.27 -0.63 5.12
CA LEU A 54 -5.45 -1.58 5.90
C LEU A 54 -6.06 -1.87 7.27
N MET A 55 -6.60 -0.86 7.95
CA MET A 55 -7.25 -1.04 9.26
C MET A 55 -8.59 -1.79 9.13
N GLU A 56 -9.33 -1.58 8.04
CA GLU A 56 -10.54 -2.35 7.72
C GLU A 56 -10.20 -3.82 7.44
N ALA A 57 -9.22 -4.08 6.59
CA ALA A 57 -8.70 -5.43 6.32
C ALA A 57 -8.22 -6.12 7.61
N ALA A 58 -7.57 -5.38 8.52
CA ALA A 58 -7.14 -5.89 9.81
C ALA A 58 -8.31 -6.41 10.65
N LYS A 59 -9.43 -5.68 10.66
CA LYS A 59 -10.65 -6.07 11.36
C LYS A 59 -11.25 -7.35 10.76
N GLU A 60 -11.27 -7.45 9.43
CA GLU A 60 -11.82 -8.61 8.72
C GLU A 60 -11.05 -9.90 9.01
N VAL A 61 -9.72 -9.83 9.04
CA VAL A 61 -8.87 -11.01 9.30
C VAL A 61 -8.59 -11.24 10.80
N GLY A 62 -9.15 -10.42 11.69
CA GLY A 62 -8.97 -10.53 13.13
C GLY A 62 -7.56 -10.17 13.63
N ALA A 63 -6.82 -9.34 12.89
CA ALA A 63 -5.48 -8.88 13.26
C ALA A 63 -5.50 -7.87 14.41
N SER A 64 -4.39 -7.78 15.14
CA SER A 64 -4.19 -6.74 16.16
C SER A 64 -4.11 -5.36 15.52
N PHE A 65 -5.01 -4.46 15.93
CA PHE A 65 -5.01 -3.06 15.50
C PHE A 65 -3.69 -2.36 15.78
N GLU A 66 -3.05 -2.66 16.92
CA GLU A 66 -1.73 -2.11 17.26
C GLU A 66 -0.68 -2.58 16.25
N GLU A 67 -0.70 -3.85 15.87
CA GLU A 67 0.27 -4.41 14.91
C GLU A 67 0.15 -3.74 13.55
N ILE A 68 -1.07 -3.64 13.02
CA ILE A 68 -1.32 -3.03 11.70
C ILE A 68 -1.12 -1.52 11.74
N TRP A 69 -1.39 -0.87 12.88
CA TRP A 69 -1.07 0.53 13.07
C TRP A 69 0.43 0.78 12.97
N GLN A 70 1.30 -0.11 13.49
CA GLN A 70 2.75 0.03 13.31
C GLN A 70 3.17 -0.11 11.83
N LEU A 71 2.49 -0.98 11.05
CA LEU A 71 2.69 -1.04 9.60
C LEU A 71 2.27 0.28 8.94
N CYS A 72 1.07 0.78 9.23
CA CYS A 72 0.58 2.07 8.69
C CYS A 72 1.53 3.22 9.04
N ARG A 73 2.01 3.27 10.28
CA ARG A 73 3.04 4.22 10.72
C ARG A 73 4.30 4.12 9.89
N LYS A 74 4.77 2.89 9.62
CA LYS A 74 5.95 2.69 8.79
C LYS A 74 5.71 3.20 7.38
N LEU A 75 4.60 2.83 6.75
CA LEU A 75 4.25 3.23 5.39
C LEU A 75 4.14 4.74 5.25
N ALA A 76 3.50 5.41 6.21
CA ALA A 76 3.34 6.87 6.22
C ALA A 76 4.66 7.66 6.39
N THR A 77 5.78 7.01 6.69
CA THR A 77 7.13 7.63 6.69
C THR A 77 7.87 7.50 5.37
N LEU A 78 7.33 6.73 4.42
CA LEU A 78 7.99 6.43 3.15
C LEU A 78 7.54 7.45 2.12
N THR A 79 8.49 7.97 1.34
CA THR A 79 8.24 9.07 0.41
C THR A 79 8.17 8.62 -1.05
N HIS A 80 8.64 7.41 -1.36
CA HIS A 80 8.63 6.83 -2.69
C HIS A 80 8.54 5.30 -2.62
N ALA A 81 8.13 4.65 -3.72
CA ALA A 81 8.15 3.20 -3.84
C ALA A 81 9.59 2.65 -3.67
N PRO A 82 9.76 1.43 -3.11
CA PRO A 82 11.08 0.88 -2.79
C PRO A 82 11.94 0.72 -4.05
N ILE A 83 13.22 1.09 -3.96
CA ILE A 83 14.19 1.06 -5.05
C ILE A 83 15.37 0.15 -4.71
N THR A 84 15.92 0.32 -3.49
CA THR A 84 17.12 -0.37 -3.04
C THR A 84 16.78 -1.59 -2.19
N LYS A 85 17.67 -2.60 -2.16
CA LYS A 85 17.50 -3.79 -1.31
C LYS A 85 17.15 -3.44 0.14
N LYS A 86 17.87 -2.47 0.73
CA LYS A 86 17.64 -1.99 2.09
C LYS A 86 16.23 -1.44 2.31
N GLU A 87 15.60 -0.88 1.28
CA GLU A 87 14.23 -0.41 1.37
C GLU A 87 13.24 -1.56 1.40
N TYR A 88 13.38 -2.55 0.52
CA TYR A 88 12.56 -3.77 0.58
C TYR A 88 12.70 -4.48 1.92
N GLU A 89 13.93 -4.61 2.42
CA GLU A 89 14.23 -5.27 3.70
C GLU A 89 13.57 -4.58 4.91
N ARG A 90 13.12 -3.32 4.79
CA ARG A 90 12.32 -2.65 5.84
C ARG A 90 11.02 -3.39 6.14
N MET A 91 10.52 -4.21 5.21
CA MET A 91 9.28 -4.98 5.37
C MET A 91 9.49 -6.34 6.05
N ILE A 92 10.74 -6.81 6.21
CA ILE A 92 11.04 -8.12 6.84
C ILE A 92 10.40 -8.28 8.23
N PRO A 93 10.42 -7.28 9.14
CA PRO A 93 9.78 -7.43 10.45
C PRO A 93 8.27 -7.66 10.37
N PHE A 94 7.63 -7.17 9.30
CA PHE A 94 6.20 -7.28 9.06
C PHE A 94 5.86 -8.56 8.28
N SER A 95 6.70 -8.97 7.33
CA SER A 95 6.48 -10.19 6.52
C SER A 95 6.55 -11.49 7.33
N LYS A 96 7.15 -11.44 8.53
CA LYS A 96 7.25 -12.57 9.47
C LYS A 96 6.03 -12.73 10.38
N LYS A 97 5.05 -11.81 10.31
CA LYS A 97 3.88 -11.78 11.18
C LYS A 97 2.65 -12.28 10.41
N PRO A 98 2.11 -13.47 10.71
CA PRO A 98 1.01 -14.07 9.97
C PRO A 98 -0.19 -13.14 9.76
N HIS A 99 -0.71 -12.55 10.84
CA HIS A 99 -1.86 -11.63 10.76
C HIS A 99 -1.57 -10.33 10.00
N THR A 100 -0.32 -9.85 10.01
CA THR A 100 0.08 -8.74 9.15
C THR A 100 0.05 -9.15 7.67
N VAL A 101 0.54 -10.34 7.33
CA VAL A 101 0.51 -10.86 5.97
C VAL A 101 -0.93 -11.09 5.51
N ASP A 102 -1.79 -11.70 6.34
CA ASP A 102 -3.21 -11.86 6.05
C ASP A 102 -3.91 -10.52 5.81
N THR A 103 -3.61 -9.51 6.62
CA THR A 103 -4.15 -8.15 6.46
C THR A 103 -3.72 -7.55 5.13
N VAL A 104 -2.44 -7.72 4.75
CA VAL A 104 -1.92 -7.17 3.49
C VAL A 104 -2.49 -7.91 2.28
N LEU A 105 -2.66 -9.23 2.34
CA LEU A 105 -3.34 -9.99 1.30
C LEU A 105 -4.79 -9.50 1.14
N GLN A 106 -5.54 -9.42 2.24
CA GLN A 106 -6.93 -8.91 2.22
C GLN A 106 -7.00 -7.48 1.67
N PHE A 107 -6.09 -6.61 2.07
CA PHE A 107 -5.98 -5.24 1.55
C PHE A 107 -5.71 -5.21 0.04
N LEU A 108 -4.78 -6.03 -0.46
CA LEU A 108 -4.43 -6.07 -1.88
C LEU A 108 -5.54 -6.71 -2.74
N GLU A 109 -6.32 -7.63 -2.17
CA GLU A 109 -7.47 -8.26 -2.85
C GLU A 109 -8.69 -7.33 -2.93
N THR A 110 -8.94 -6.53 -1.90
CA THR A 110 -10.14 -5.69 -1.82
C THR A 110 -9.93 -4.26 -2.29
N ASN A 111 -8.74 -3.69 -2.08
CA ASN A 111 -8.41 -2.33 -2.46
C ASN A 111 -7.74 -2.36 -3.84
N ILE A 112 -8.49 -2.65 -4.89
CA ILE A 112 -7.96 -2.73 -6.26
C ILE A 112 -7.80 -1.30 -6.83
N PRO A 113 -6.61 -0.91 -7.32
CA PRO A 113 -6.42 0.40 -7.95
C PRO A 113 -7.41 0.69 -9.08
N GLN A 114 -8.06 1.85 -9.03
CA GLN A 114 -8.99 2.26 -10.08
C GLN A 114 -8.28 3.15 -11.10
N TYR A 115 -8.58 2.95 -12.39
CA TYR A 115 -8.03 3.79 -13.46
C TYR A 115 -8.73 5.15 -13.52
N ASN A 116 -7.98 6.21 -13.31
CA ASN A 116 -8.47 7.58 -13.37
C ASN A 116 -8.33 8.11 -14.80
N GLN A 117 -9.46 8.18 -15.51
CA GLN A 117 -9.50 8.67 -16.90
C GLN A 117 -8.99 10.10 -17.05
N LYS A 118 -9.19 10.98 -16.06
CA LYS A 118 -8.77 12.40 -16.14
C LYS A 118 -7.26 12.55 -16.01
N ARG A 119 -6.63 11.68 -15.22
CA ARG A 119 -5.17 11.70 -14.96
C ARG A 119 -4.40 10.70 -15.83
N HIS A 120 -5.10 9.86 -16.59
CA HIS A 120 -4.55 8.77 -17.39
C HIS A 120 -3.61 7.86 -16.59
N CYS A 121 -3.95 7.57 -15.33
CA CYS A 121 -3.16 6.70 -14.44
C CYS A 121 -4.05 6.02 -13.40
N LEU A 122 -3.52 4.97 -12.77
CA LEU A 122 -4.16 4.34 -11.61
C LEU A 122 -4.13 5.27 -10.38
N ASP A 123 -5.27 5.47 -9.71
CA ASP A 123 -5.38 6.34 -8.52
C ASP A 123 -5.38 5.51 -7.22
N PHE A 124 -4.20 5.42 -6.60
CA PHE A 124 -4.00 4.72 -5.33
C PHE A 124 -2.75 5.22 -4.60
N ASP A 125 -2.53 4.73 -3.38
CA ASP A 125 -1.31 4.99 -2.62
C ASP A 125 -0.13 4.19 -3.18
N ILE A 126 0.46 4.66 -4.27
CA ILE A 126 1.54 3.98 -4.99
C ILE A 126 2.65 3.53 -4.02
N VAL A 127 3.06 4.42 -3.11
CA VAL A 127 4.14 4.13 -2.16
C VAL A 127 3.75 2.96 -1.26
N ALA A 128 2.61 3.06 -0.57
CA ALA A 128 2.18 2.02 0.36
C ALA A 128 1.98 0.67 -0.33
N TYR A 129 1.35 0.65 -1.52
CA TYR A 129 1.09 -0.58 -2.26
C TYR A 129 2.37 -1.32 -2.66
N PHE A 130 3.37 -0.62 -3.17
CA PHE A 130 4.63 -1.30 -3.54
C PHE A 130 5.41 -1.80 -2.32
N TYR A 131 5.25 -1.18 -1.16
CA TYR A 131 5.73 -1.76 0.09
C TYR A 131 4.90 -2.96 0.58
N CYS A 132 3.59 -2.98 0.33
CA CYS A 132 2.75 -4.17 0.56
C CYS A 132 3.14 -5.34 -0.37
N TYR A 133 3.40 -5.08 -1.66
CA TYR A 133 3.95 -6.10 -2.56
C TYR A 133 5.31 -6.60 -2.09
N ALA A 134 6.21 -5.69 -1.70
CA ALA A 134 7.50 -6.06 -1.10
C ALA A 134 7.33 -6.97 0.13
N LEU A 135 6.35 -6.67 1.00
CA LEU A 135 6.07 -7.43 2.21
C LEU A 135 5.66 -8.87 1.87
N ILE A 136 4.70 -9.07 0.96
CA ILE A 136 4.26 -10.43 0.57
C ILE A 136 5.33 -11.16 -0.25
N SER A 137 6.14 -10.46 -1.05
CA SER A 137 7.32 -11.05 -1.72
C SER A 137 8.36 -11.56 -0.71
N LEU A 138 8.45 -10.95 0.47
CA LEU A 138 9.38 -11.30 1.53
C LEU A 138 8.81 -12.29 2.56
N SER A 139 7.55 -12.70 2.44
CA SER A 139 6.93 -13.64 3.39
C SER A 139 7.13 -15.08 2.96
N ASP A 140 7.41 -15.94 3.93
CA ASP A 140 7.37 -17.40 3.78
C ASP A 140 6.03 -17.99 4.29
N TYR A 141 5.17 -17.15 4.87
CA TYR A 141 3.82 -17.52 5.32
C TYR A 141 2.82 -17.39 4.16
N ARG A 142 1.92 -18.37 3.99
CA ARG A 142 0.94 -18.44 2.89
C ARG A 142 1.58 -18.12 1.53
N GLN A 143 2.71 -18.77 1.25
CA GLN A 143 3.53 -18.45 0.09
C GLN A 143 2.77 -18.58 -1.25
N GLU A 144 1.87 -19.57 -1.35
CA GLU A 144 1.03 -19.76 -2.55
C GLU A 144 0.08 -18.59 -2.78
N ASP A 145 -0.58 -18.10 -1.73
CA ASP A 145 -1.48 -16.94 -1.81
C ASP A 145 -0.70 -15.66 -2.11
N CYS A 146 0.47 -15.48 -1.49
CA CYS A 146 1.37 -14.37 -1.80
C CYS A 146 1.80 -14.38 -3.27
N GLN A 147 2.16 -15.55 -3.81
CA GLN A 147 2.50 -15.71 -5.22
C GLN A 147 1.32 -15.43 -6.15
N LYS A 148 0.14 -15.93 -5.80
CA LYS A 148 -1.09 -15.67 -6.56
C LYS A 148 -1.41 -14.18 -6.64
N GLN A 149 -1.31 -13.47 -5.51
CA GLN A 149 -1.56 -12.04 -5.48
C GLN A 149 -0.52 -11.23 -6.28
N LEU A 150 0.76 -11.67 -6.28
CA LEU A 150 1.80 -11.07 -7.11
C LEU A 150 1.54 -11.31 -8.60
N TRP A 151 1.10 -12.51 -8.99
CA TRP A 151 0.70 -12.78 -10.37
C TRP A 151 -0.49 -11.93 -10.81
N TYR A 152 -1.50 -11.78 -9.96
CA TYR A 152 -2.63 -10.90 -10.23
C TYR A 152 -2.17 -9.46 -10.50
N ALA A 153 -1.25 -8.94 -9.69
CA ALA A 153 -0.70 -7.60 -9.88
C ALA A 153 0.14 -7.45 -11.17
N VAL A 154 0.89 -8.50 -11.55
CA VAL A 154 1.63 -8.54 -12.83
C VAL A 154 0.66 -8.38 -13.99
N ASP A 155 -0.42 -9.17 -14.00
CA ASP A 155 -1.38 -9.19 -15.09
C ASP A 155 -2.17 -7.87 -15.15
N ASP A 156 -2.68 -7.40 -14.01
CA ASP A 156 -3.47 -6.17 -13.94
C ASP A 156 -2.67 -4.93 -14.38
N PHE A 157 -1.42 -4.79 -13.92
CA PHE A 157 -0.59 -3.63 -14.29
C PHE A 157 -0.12 -3.68 -15.74
N MET A 158 0.15 -4.86 -16.30
CA MET A 158 0.45 -4.98 -17.73
C MET A 158 -0.70 -4.52 -18.62
N GLU A 159 -1.94 -4.80 -18.22
CA GLU A 159 -3.13 -4.40 -18.98
C GLU A 159 -3.47 -2.92 -18.81
N ARG A 160 -3.32 -2.38 -17.59
CA ARG A 160 -3.87 -1.05 -17.24
C ARG A 160 -2.86 0.09 -17.20
N ASP A 161 -1.62 -0.16 -16.77
CA ASP A 161 -0.61 0.88 -16.57
C ASP A 161 0.82 0.34 -16.60
N ARG A 162 1.47 0.46 -17.77
CA ARG A 162 2.86 0.01 -17.98
C ARG A 162 3.86 0.65 -17.01
N ASN A 163 3.59 1.84 -16.49
CA ASN A 163 4.48 2.46 -15.50
C ASN A 163 4.43 1.70 -14.17
N MET A 164 3.25 1.24 -13.75
CA MET A 164 3.13 0.41 -12.55
C MET A 164 3.78 -0.96 -12.74
N ALA A 165 3.68 -1.53 -13.95
CA ALA A 165 4.38 -2.75 -14.31
C ALA A 165 5.92 -2.60 -14.19
N MET A 166 6.49 -1.45 -14.60
CA MET A 166 7.92 -1.16 -14.42
C MET A 166 8.32 -1.06 -12.94
N VAL A 167 7.48 -0.47 -12.09
CA VAL A 167 7.76 -0.38 -10.65
C VAL A 167 7.70 -1.78 -10.01
N LEU A 168 6.75 -2.63 -10.42
CA LEU A 168 6.68 -4.01 -9.96
C LEU A 168 7.86 -4.85 -10.46
N LEU A 169 8.32 -4.65 -11.69
CA LEU A 169 9.51 -5.32 -12.22
C LEU A 169 10.74 -5.05 -11.35
N ARG A 170 10.89 -3.82 -10.84
CA ARG A 170 11.98 -3.48 -9.91
C ARG A 170 11.92 -4.29 -8.62
N ASN A 171 10.72 -4.57 -8.08
CA ASN A 171 10.54 -5.45 -6.92
C ASN A 171 11.12 -6.84 -7.20
N MET A 172 10.76 -7.41 -8.35
CA MET A 172 11.23 -8.72 -8.78
C MET A 172 12.77 -8.74 -8.93
N LYS A 173 13.34 -7.75 -9.64
CA LYS A 173 14.80 -7.64 -9.86
C LYS A 173 15.61 -7.55 -8.57
N VAL A 174 15.11 -6.81 -7.59
CA VAL A 174 15.84 -6.61 -6.33
C VAL A 174 15.74 -7.82 -5.41
N LEU A 175 14.60 -8.50 -5.42
CA LEU A 175 14.33 -9.61 -4.49
C LEU A 175 14.65 -11.00 -5.04
N GLU A 176 14.74 -11.18 -6.37
CA GLU A 176 15.03 -12.48 -6.99
C GLU A 176 16.21 -13.25 -6.39
N PRO A 177 17.34 -12.64 -5.97
CA PRO A 177 18.48 -13.40 -5.45
C PRO A 177 18.14 -14.12 -4.15
N THR A 178 17.15 -13.61 -3.41
CA THR A 178 16.66 -14.17 -2.15
C THR A 178 15.30 -14.84 -2.25
N ARG A 179 14.57 -14.59 -3.34
CA ARG A 179 13.20 -15.05 -3.57
C ARG A 179 13.07 -15.55 -5.03
N PRO A 180 13.65 -16.73 -5.35
CA PRO A 180 13.72 -17.23 -6.73
C PRO A 180 12.36 -17.48 -7.40
N PHE A 181 11.27 -17.61 -6.63
CA PHE A 181 9.92 -17.76 -7.20
C PHE A 181 9.45 -16.52 -7.96
N LEU A 182 10.11 -15.36 -7.80
CA LEU A 182 9.82 -14.13 -8.53
C LEU A 182 10.38 -14.15 -9.96
N THR A 183 11.31 -15.05 -10.29
CA THR A 183 11.98 -15.08 -11.60
C THR A 183 10.99 -15.20 -12.78
N PRO A 184 10.00 -16.11 -12.76
CA PRO A 184 9.05 -16.21 -13.87
C PRO A 184 8.20 -14.95 -14.06
N MET A 185 7.83 -14.27 -12.97
CA MET A 185 7.09 -13.00 -13.02
C MET A 185 7.96 -11.86 -13.58
N LYS A 186 9.24 -11.81 -13.17
CA LYS A 186 10.24 -10.88 -13.71
C LYS A 186 10.36 -11.03 -15.23
N GLU A 187 10.57 -12.26 -15.70
CA GLU A 187 10.75 -12.56 -17.12
C GLU A 187 9.51 -12.18 -17.95
N LYS A 188 8.31 -12.38 -17.40
CA LYS A 188 7.06 -11.94 -18.06
C LYS A 188 7.01 -10.42 -18.22
N LEU A 189 7.33 -9.68 -17.15
CA LEU A 189 7.34 -8.23 -17.17
C LEU A 189 8.41 -7.67 -18.10
N GLU A 190 9.61 -8.26 -18.13
CA GLU A 190 10.70 -7.84 -19.03
C GLU A 190 10.28 -7.96 -20.50
N LYS A 191 9.71 -9.11 -20.90
CA LYS A 191 9.23 -9.34 -22.27
C LYS A 191 8.11 -8.39 -22.70
N ALA A 192 7.28 -7.94 -21.76
CA ALA A 192 6.20 -7.00 -22.05
C ALA A 192 6.65 -5.54 -22.13
N ILE A 193 7.84 -5.23 -21.61
CA ILE A 193 8.41 -3.89 -21.55
C ILE A 193 9.49 -3.68 -22.62
N GLU A 194 9.97 -4.72 -23.28
CA GLU A 194 10.72 -4.64 -24.56
C GLU A 194 9.83 -4.12 -25.71
#